data_AF-A0A9Q0PLG1-F1
#
_entry.id   AF-A0A9Q0PLG1-F1
#
_cell.length_a   1.000
_cell.length_b   1.000
_cell.length_c   1.000
_cell.angle_alpha   90.00
_cell.angle_beta   90.00
_cell.angle_gamma   90.00
#
_symmetry.space_group_name_H-M   'P 1'
#
loop_
_entity.id
_entity.type
_entity.pdbx_description
1 polymer ?
#
loop_
_entity_poly.entity_id
_entity_poly.type
_entity_poly.pdbx_seq_one_letter_code
_entity_poly.pdbx_strand_id
1 'polypeptide(L)'
;MDSFAPRDGDQDNPEKVPDFVETMIYNSTEGVMMTGRYASKEEAKKKGNVINNVGWWFKPWFYQHAQTALKKGEFVEYIPTREYYHRHTRCLYWEGKLILPFADQWWFRFLLGWMMPPKVSLLKATQGEAIRNYYHEMHVIQDMLVPLYKVGDALEWVHKEMEVYPLWLCPHRLFKLPVKTMVYPEPGFEHQHRQGDTSYAQMYTDVGVYYSPGPVLRGEVFDGADAVRRMEDWLVENRGFQPQYAVSELNEKKFWRMFDADLYEHCRKKYEAVGTFMSVYYKSKKGRKTEKEVQEAEQAHLETAYAEAN
;
A
#
# COMPACT_ATOMS: atom_id res chain seq x y z
N MET A 1 2.04 21.61 -5.18
CA MET A 1 0.76 21.36 -4.49
C MET A 1 1.06 20.31 -3.46
N ASP A 2 0.81 20.60 -2.17
CA ASP A 2 1.29 19.73 -1.08
C ASP A 2 0.22 18.68 -0.69
N SER A 3 -1.04 18.90 -1.09
CA SER A 3 -2.16 17.96 -0.92
C SER A 3 -3.38 18.41 -1.75
N PHE A 4 -4.22 17.46 -2.17
CA PHE A 4 -5.53 17.70 -2.82
C PHE A 4 -6.67 17.97 -1.83
N ALA A 5 -6.41 17.83 -0.52
CA ALA A 5 -7.39 18.17 0.48
C ALA A 5 -7.57 19.71 0.56
N PRO A 6 -8.81 20.25 0.56
CA PRO A 6 -9.02 21.67 0.69
C PRO A 6 -8.43 22.25 1.98
N ARG A 7 -7.82 23.44 1.90
CA ARG A 7 -7.24 24.17 3.06
C ARG A 7 -8.26 25.02 3.81
N ASP A 8 -9.42 25.25 3.21
CA ASP A 8 -10.50 26.12 3.71
C ASP A 8 -11.49 25.38 4.63
N GLY A 9 -11.20 24.13 5.00
CA GLY A 9 -12.07 23.31 5.84
C GLY A 9 -13.26 22.69 5.12
N ASP A 10 -13.39 22.89 3.79
CA ASP A 10 -14.51 22.41 2.99
C ASP A 10 -14.27 21.01 2.42
N GLN A 11 -13.80 20.11 3.29
CA GLN A 11 -13.22 18.81 2.90
C GLN A 11 -14.29 17.77 2.52
N ASP A 12 -15.57 18.08 2.75
CA ASP A 12 -16.70 17.21 2.41
C ASP A 12 -17.51 17.72 1.22
N ASN A 13 -17.08 18.82 0.60
CA ASN A 13 -17.75 19.35 -0.56
C ASN A 13 -17.45 18.49 -1.80
N PRO A 14 -18.47 17.81 -2.37
CA PRO A 14 -18.26 16.93 -3.51
C PRO A 14 -17.83 17.69 -4.77
N GLU A 15 -18.08 18.99 -4.87
CA GLU A 15 -17.62 19.81 -6.01
C GLU A 15 -16.13 20.15 -5.91
N LYS A 16 -15.57 20.23 -4.69
CA LYS A 16 -14.16 20.54 -4.45
C LYS A 16 -13.29 19.29 -4.31
N VAL A 17 -13.85 18.22 -3.75
CA VAL A 17 -13.12 16.98 -3.48
C VAL A 17 -13.39 15.96 -4.58
N PRO A 18 -12.35 15.42 -5.25
CA PRO A 18 -12.52 14.41 -6.29
C PRO A 18 -12.94 13.06 -5.69
N ASP A 19 -13.58 12.23 -6.51
CA ASP A 19 -14.01 10.88 -6.12
C ASP A 19 -12.81 9.94 -5.93
N PHE A 20 -11.73 10.18 -6.69
CA PHE A 20 -10.50 9.41 -6.64
C PHE A 20 -9.29 10.33 -6.62
N VAL A 21 -8.28 9.95 -5.84
CA VAL A 21 -6.95 10.59 -5.84
C VAL A 21 -5.91 9.49 -5.78
N GLU A 22 -4.89 9.59 -6.61
CA GLU A 22 -3.67 8.82 -6.44
C GLU A 22 -2.47 9.62 -6.92
N THR A 23 -1.27 9.25 -6.47
CA THR A 23 -0.04 9.89 -6.90
C THR A 23 1.03 8.82 -7.15
N MET A 24 1.84 9.04 -8.17
CA MET A 24 2.99 8.20 -8.51
C MET A 24 4.24 9.06 -8.46
N ILE A 25 5.17 8.72 -7.58
CA ILE A 25 6.46 9.41 -7.45
C ILE A 25 7.51 8.61 -8.21
N TYR A 26 8.15 9.19 -9.22
CA TYR A 26 9.09 8.50 -10.11
C TYR A 26 10.55 8.65 -9.68
N ASN A 27 10.87 9.70 -8.95
CA ASN A 27 12.16 9.94 -8.30
C ASN A 27 11.99 11.02 -7.21
N SER A 28 13.08 11.47 -6.59
CA SER A 28 13.06 12.47 -5.53
C SER A 28 12.51 13.84 -5.94
N THR A 29 12.36 14.12 -7.25
CA THR A 29 11.94 15.43 -7.77
C THR A 29 10.73 15.39 -8.70
N GLU A 30 10.35 14.22 -9.21
CA GLU A 30 9.30 14.06 -10.21
C GLU A 30 8.18 13.16 -9.69
N GLY A 31 6.95 13.66 -9.76
CA GLY A 31 5.75 12.92 -9.42
C GLY A 31 4.59 13.33 -10.32
N VAL A 32 3.67 12.39 -10.55
CA VAL A 32 2.42 12.61 -11.27
C VAL A 32 1.27 12.38 -10.31
N MET A 33 0.44 13.40 -10.18
CA MET A 33 -0.77 13.36 -9.38
C MET A 33 -1.97 13.19 -10.29
N MET A 34 -2.94 12.37 -9.87
CA MET A 34 -4.13 12.05 -10.65
C MET A 34 -5.37 12.19 -9.77
N THR A 35 -6.37 12.89 -10.29
CA THR A 35 -7.69 13.00 -9.68
C THR A 35 -8.73 12.45 -10.64
N GLY A 36 -9.76 11.80 -10.11
CA GLY A 36 -10.85 11.24 -10.90
C GLY A 36 -12.21 11.72 -10.40
N ARG A 37 -13.13 11.92 -11.35
CA ARG A 37 -14.55 12.13 -11.10
C ARG A 37 -15.37 11.19 -11.96
N TYR A 38 -16.49 10.71 -11.44
CA TYR A 38 -17.44 9.99 -12.29
C TYR A 38 -18.00 10.90 -13.37
N ALA A 39 -18.07 10.38 -14.59
CA ALA A 39 -18.65 11.06 -15.74
C ALA A 39 -19.66 10.14 -16.42
N SER A 40 -20.69 10.74 -17.02
CA SER A 40 -21.65 9.99 -17.80
C SER A 40 -21.05 9.55 -19.14
N LYS A 41 -21.67 8.53 -19.76
CA LYS A 41 -21.25 8.06 -21.09
C LYS A 41 -21.45 9.13 -22.16
N GLU A 42 -22.46 9.97 -22.00
CA GLU A 42 -22.80 11.09 -22.89
C GLU A 42 -21.73 12.17 -22.80
N GLU A 43 -21.28 12.51 -21.58
CA GLU A 43 -20.20 13.45 -21.36
C GLU A 43 -18.88 12.96 -21.98
N ALA A 44 -18.49 11.72 -21.70
CA ALA A 44 -17.26 11.14 -22.23
C ALA A 44 -17.21 11.12 -23.78
N LYS A 45 -18.37 11.09 -24.44
CA LYS A 45 -18.49 11.06 -25.91
C LYS A 45 -18.58 12.45 -26.55
N LYS A 46 -18.58 13.54 -25.78
CA LYS A 46 -18.59 14.91 -26.34
C LYS A 46 -17.34 15.13 -27.21
N LYS A 47 -17.51 15.87 -28.30
CA LYS A 47 -16.42 16.18 -29.24
C LYS A 47 -15.29 16.90 -28.50
N GLY A 48 -14.06 16.39 -28.63
CA GLY A 48 -12.87 16.91 -27.96
C GLY A 48 -12.43 16.09 -26.75
N ASN A 49 -13.33 15.30 -26.15
CA ASN A 49 -12.98 14.40 -25.05
C ASN A 49 -12.26 13.15 -25.57
N VAL A 50 -11.27 12.69 -24.81
CA VAL A 50 -10.46 11.51 -25.15
C VAL A 50 -10.87 10.35 -24.25
N ILE A 51 -11.38 9.27 -24.84
CA ILE A 51 -11.65 8.03 -24.12
C ILE A 51 -10.39 7.16 -24.16
N ASN A 52 -9.79 6.89 -23.00
CA ASN A 52 -8.61 6.05 -22.89
C ASN A 52 -8.98 4.67 -22.31
N ASN A 53 -9.11 3.69 -23.20
CA ASN A 53 -9.25 2.28 -22.78
C ASN A 53 -7.89 1.72 -22.30
N VAL A 54 -7.42 2.13 -21.13
CA VAL A 54 -6.12 1.70 -20.54
C VAL A 54 -6.00 0.18 -20.39
N GLY A 55 -7.14 -0.52 -20.34
CA GLY A 55 -7.27 -1.96 -20.27
C GLY A 55 -7.00 -2.71 -21.58
N TRP A 56 -6.54 -2.08 -22.66
CA TRP A 56 -6.06 -2.79 -23.85
C TRP A 56 -4.64 -3.35 -23.68
N TRP A 57 -4.43 -4.63 -23.99
CA TRP A 57 -3.20 -5.36 -23.61
C TRP A 57 -1.93 -4.89 -24.32
N PHE A 58 -2.10 -4.25 -25.48
CA PHE A 58 -1.00 -3.69 -26.25
C PHE A 58 -0.58 -2.29 -25.81
N LYS A 59 -1.37 -1.62 -24.95
CA LYS A 59 -1.05 -0.28 -24.46
C LYS A 59 0.10 -0.32 -23.44
N PRO A 60 0.82 0.81 -23.27
CA PRO A 60 1.75 0.97 -22.15
C PRO A 60 1.11 0.64 -20.81
N TRP A 61 1.93 0.20 -19.86
CA TRP A 61 1.48 0.03 -18.48
C TRP A 61 0.97 1.34 -17.92
N PHE A 62 -0.01 1.28 -17.02
CA PHE A 62 -0.68 2.49 -16.57
C PHE A 62 0.28 3.50 -15.91
N TYR A 63 1.25 3.03 -15.12
CA TYR A 63 2.28 3.91 -14.55
C TYR A 63 3.13 4.58 -15.65
N GLN A 64 3.52 3.87 -16.71
CA GLN A 64 4.26 4.47 -17.83
C GLN A 64 3.41 5.51 -18.58
N HIS A 65 2.11 5.25 -18.72
CA HIS A 65 1.17 6.20 -19.33
C HIS A 65 1.04 7.47 -18.47
N ALA A 66 0.83 7.31 -17.16
CA ALA A 66 0.77 8.43 -16.21
C ALA A 66 2.05 9.25 -16.23
N GLN A 67 3.23 8.60 -16.28
CA GLN A 67 4.54 9.28 -16.37
C GLN A 67 4.65 10.24 -17.55
N THR A 68 3.88 10.04 -18.64
CA THR A 68 3.91 10.96 -19.79
C THR A 68 3.43 12.37 -19.45
N ALA A 69 2.66 12.55 -18.36
CA ALA A 69 2.26 13.85 -17.84
C ALA A 69 3.45 14.75 -17.48
N LEU A 70 4.58 14.17 -17.03
CA LEU A 70 5.80 14.93 -16.72
C LEU A 70 6.33 15.72 -17.93
N LYS A 71 6.08 15.22 -19.14
CA LYS A 71 6.52 15.87 -20.39
C LYS A 71 5.40 16.64 -21.08
N LYS A 72 4.17 16.13 -21.01
CA LYS A 72 3.01 16.70 -21.71
C LYS A 72 2.35 17.84 -20.94
N GLY A 73 2.58 17.92 -19.63
CA GLY A 73 1.79 18.76 -18.73
C GLY A 73 0.46 18.10 -18.37
N GLU A 74 -0.43 18.91 -17.79
CA GLU A 74 -1.77 18.49 -17.37
C GLU A 74 -2.64 18.08 -18.55
N PHE A 75 -3.36 16.96 -18.41
CA PHE A 75 -4.33 16.50 -19.40
C PHE A 75 -5.48 15.75 -18.73
N VAL A 76 -6.60 15.62 -19.47
CA VAL A 76 -7.80 14.93 -19.01
C VAL A 76 -8.15 13.79 -19.98
N GLU A 77 -8.45 12.62 -19.43
CA GLU A 77 -8.91 11.45 -20.16
C GLU A 77 -10.09 10.80 -19.45
N TYR A 78 -10.98 10.19 -20.23
CA TYR A 78 -12.11 9.41 -19.75
C TYR A 78 -11.75 7.93 -19.80
N ILE A 79 -11.65 7.30 -18.64
CA ILE A 79 -11.30 5.87 -18.53
C ILE A 79 -12.56 5.08 -18.16
N PRO A 80 -12.91 3.99 -18.86
CA PRO A 80 -14.01 3.13 -18.45
C PRO A 80 -13.83 2.66 -16.99
N THR A 81 -14.88 2.73 -16.19
CA THR A 81 -14.81 2.47 -14.73
C THR A 81 -14.15 1.14 -14.38
N ARG A 82 -14.50 0.06 -15.09
CA ARG A 82 -13.88 -1.26 -14.88
C ARG A 82 -12.38 -1.23 -15.16
N GLU A 83 -11.96 -0.55 -16.21
CA GLU A 83 -10.54 -0.46 -16.57
C GLU A 83 -9.77 0.42 -15.60
N TYR A 84 -10.39 1.48 -15.09
CA TYR A 84 -9.82 2.30 -14.02
C TYR A 84 -9.54 1.45 -12.77
N TYR A 85 -10.51 0.65 -12.30
CA TYR A 85 -10.28 -0.23 -11.14
C TYR A 85 -9.18 -1.28 -11.35
N HIS A 86 -8.96 -1.72 -12.59
CA HIS A 86 -7.94 -2.72 -12.93
C HIS A 86 -6.66 -2.15 -13.55
N ARG A 87 -6.45 -0.83 -13.51
CA ARG A 87 -5.35 -0.14 -14.19
C ARG A 87 -3.95 -0.62 -13.79
N HIS A 88 -3.80 -1.04 -12.53
CA HIS A 88 -2.54 -1.56 -11.98
C HIS A 88 -2.37 -3.08 -12.16
N THR A 89 -3.42 -3.81 -12.55
CA THR A 89 -3.44 -5.29 -12.47
C THR A 89 -2.44 -5.96 -13.42
N ARG A 90 -2.33 -5.50 -14.69
CA ARG A 90 -1.52 -6.21 -15.69
C ARG A 90 -0.03 -6.19 -15.42
N CYS A 91 0.46 -5.09 -14.87
CA CYS A 91 1.86 -4.87 -14.57
C CYS A 91 2.18 -5.01 -13.09
N LEU A 92 1.19 -5.42 -12.27
CA LEU A 92 1.31 -5.47 -10.81
C LEU A 92 1.90 -4.16 -10.28
N TYR A 93 1.19 -3.05 -10.55
CA TYR A 93 1.69 -1.67 -10.48
C TYR A 93 2.88 -1.40 -11.42
N TRP A 94 4.07 -1.88 -11.08
CA TRP A 94 5.29 -1.80 -11.89
C TRP A 94 6.25 -2.97 -11.67
N GLU A 95 5.90 -3.92 -10.79
CA GLU A 95 6.72 -5.11 -10.51
C GLU A 95 6.90 -6.00 -11.75
N GLY A 96 5.96 -5.92 -12.71
CA GLY A 96 6.07 -6.62 -13.98
C GLY A 96 7.39 -6.37 -14.72
N LYS A 97 8.02 -5.21 -14.50
CA LYS A 97 9.33 -4.87 -15.07
C LYS A 97 10.48 -5.67 -14.46
N LEU A 98 10.40 -6.06 -13.18
CA LEU A 98 11.41 -6.93 -12.55
C LEU A 98 11.23 -8.39 -12.99
N ILE A 99 9.97 -8.82 -13.13
CA ILE A 99 9.65 -10.21 -13.50
C ILE A 99 9.95 -10.46 -14.99
N LEU A 100 9.58 -9.53 -15.87
CA LEU A 100 9.77 -9.61 -17.31
C LEU A 100 10.27 -8.25 -17.85
N PRO A 101 11.59 -7.95 -17.78
CA PRO A 101 12.14 -6.63 -18.16
C PRO A 101 11.84 -6.20 -19.60
N PHE A 102 11.70 -7.17 -20.52
CA PHE A 102 11.36 -6.90 -21.92
C PHE A 102 9.86 -6.71 -22.16
N ALA A 103 8.99 -6.88 -21.16
CA ALA A 103 7.55 -6.75 -21.31
C ALA A 103 7.09 -5.32 -21.60
N ASP A 104 7.96 -4.33 -21.39
CA ASP A 104 7.76 -2.93 -21.74
C ASP A 104 7.80 -2.68 -23.27
N GLN A 105 8.32 -3.63 -24.04
CA GLN A 105 8.48 -3.47 -25.48
C GLN A 105 7.14 -3.60 -26.21
N TRP A 106 6.92 -2.74 -27.21
CA TRP A 106 5.67 -2.70 -27.96
C TRP A 106 5.31 -4.07 -28.59
N TRP A 107 6.31 -4.78 -29.12
CA TRP A 107 6.12 -6.08 -29.78
C TRP A 107 5.66 -7.15 -28.77
N PHE A 108 6.20 -7.11 -27.54
CA PHE A 108 5.80 -8.04 -26.49
C PHE A 108 4.36 -7.76 -26.07
N ARG A 109 4.04 -6.50 -25.77
CA ARG A 109 2.67 -6.14 -25.36
C ARG A 109 1.65 -6.46 -26.45
N PHE A 110 2.01 -6.24 -27.71
CA PHE A 110 1.12 -6.53 -28.84
C PHE A 110 0.86 -8.03 -29.01
N LEU A 111 1.91 -8.86 -28.98
CA LEU A 111 1.81 -10.31 -29.26
C LEU A 111 1.41 -11.15 -28.03
N LEU A 112 1.93 -10.80 -26.86
CA LEU A 112 1.87 -11.61 -25.63
C LEU A 112 1.26 -10.85 -24.42
N GLY A 113 1.00 -9.55 -24.52
CA GLY A 113 0.47 -8.75 -23.40
C GLY A 113 -0.89 -9.23 -22.87
N TRP A 114 -1.68 -9.94 -23.68
CA TRP A 114 -2.96 -10.53 -23.26
C TRP A 114 -2.79 -11.67 -22.25
N MET A 115 -1.59 -12.22 -22.10
CA MET A 115 -1.24 -13.22 -21.09
C MET A 115 -0.90 -12.62 -19.72
N MET A 116 -0.81 -11.29 -19.61
CA MET A 116 -0.47 -10.58 -18.37
C MET A 116 -1.72 -10.32 -17.49
N PRO A 117 -1.60 -10.34 -16.15
CA PRO A 117 -0.39 -10.67 -15.39
C PRO A 117 -0.11 -12.19 -15.38
N PRO A 118 1.16 -12.63 -15.25
CA PRO A 118 1.48 -14.04 -15.12
C PRO A 118 0.82 -14.62 -13.86
N LYS A 119 0.29 -15.84 -13.95
CA LYS A 119 -0.27 -16.51 -12.77
C LYS A 119 0.82 -16.70 -11.72
N VAL A 120 0.57 -16.28 -10.48
CA VAL A 120 1.51 -16.44 -9.35
C VAL A 120 1.95 -17.89 -9.17
N SER A 121 1.04 -18.85 -9.38
CA SER A 121 1.37 -20.28 -9.32
C SER A 121 2.39 -20.71 -10.38
N LEU A 122 2.34 -20.14 -11.59
CA LEU A 122 3.31 -20.39 -12.65
C LEU A 122 4.67 -19.80 -12.29
N LEU A 123 4.72 -18.57 -11.78
CA LEU A 123 5.95 -17.94 -11.30
C LEU A 123 6.60 -18.77 -10.18
N LYS A 124 5.80 -19.22 -9.20
CA LYS A 124 6.28 -20.06 -8.10
C LYS A 124 6.78 -21.43 -8.56
N ALA A 125 6.20 -21.99 -9.62
CA ALA A 125 6.62 -23.29 -10.16
C ALA A 125 7.94 -23.21 -10.95
N THR A 126 8.25 -22.05 -11.55
CA THR A 126 9.46 -21.86 -12.36
C THR A 126 10.62 -21.22 -11.61
N GLN A 127 10.37 -20.66 -10.41
CA GLN A 127 11.40 -20.09 -9.54
C GLN A 127 11.97 -21.15 -8.58
N GLY A 128 13.25 -21.48 -8.74
CA GLY A 128 13.99 -22.28 -7.76
C GLY A 128 14.16 -21.56 -6.43
N GLU A 129 14.50 -22.29 -5.37
CA GLU A 129 14.59 -21.76 -4.00
C GLU A 129 15.60 -20.60 -3.86
N ALA A 130 16.72 -20.65 -4.58
CA ALA A 130 17.71 -19.57 -4.61
C ALA A 130 17.16 -18.28 -5.24
N ILE A 131 16.38 -18.38 -6.32
CA ILE A 131 15.74 -17.22 -6.97
C ILE A 131 14.67 -16.65 -6.04
N ARG A 132 13.89 -17.51 -5.39
CA ARG A 132 12.88 -17.08 -4.42
C ARG A 132 13.50 -16.32 -3.23
N ASN A 133 14.59 -16.84 -2.67
CA ASN A 133 15.29 -16.17 -1.57
C ASN A 133 15.93 -14.85 -2.03
N TYR A 134 16.53 -14.82 -3.22
CA TYR A 134 17.04 -13.59 -3.82
C TYR A 134 15.94 -12.53 -3.96
N TYR A 135 14.77 -12.89 -4.51
CA TYR A 135 13.64 -11.97 -4.57
C TYR A 135 13.17 -11.54 -3.17
N HIS A 136 13.13 -12.43 -2.18
CA HIS A 136 12.72 -12.05 -0.82
C HIS A 136 13.71 -11.12 -0.10
N GLU A 137 15.00 -11.20 -0.41
CA GLU A 137 16.05 -10.40 0.23
C GLU A 137 16.31 -9.07 -0.49
N MET A 138 16.09 -9.05 -1.81
CA MET A 138 16.50 -7.96 -2.71
C MET A 138 15.31 -7.17 -3.29
N HIS A 139 14.10 -7.39 -2.77
CA HIS A 139 12.87 -6.74 -3.19
C HIS A 139 12.07 -6.30 -1.98
N VAL A 140 11.51 -5.11 -2.05
CA VAL A 140 10.61 -4.58 -1.01
C VAL A 140 9.20 -4.57 -1.58
N ILE A 141 8.27 -5.19 -0.85
CA ILE A 141 6.82 -5.10 -1.06
C ILE A 141 6.22 -4.72 0.28
N GLN A 142 6.12 -3.42 0.52
CA GLN A 142 5.66 -2.88 1.79
C GLN A 142 4.80 -1.64 1.56
N ASP A 143 3.98 -1.34 2.55
CA ASP A 143 3.12 -0.18 2.56
C ASP A 143 3.22 0.54 3.90
N MET A 144 3.14 1.85 3.85
CA MET A 144 3.21 2.73 4.99
C MET A 144 1.92 3.56 5.04
N LEU A 145 0.97 3.20 5.91
CA LEU A 145 -0.19 4.04 6.19
C LEU A 145 0.23 5.12 7.17
N VAL A 146 0.39 6.35 6.69
CA VAL A 146 0.89 7.47 7.49
C VAL A 146 -0.14 8.59 7.56
N PRO A 147 -0.23 9.35 8.66
CA PRO A 147 -1.03 10.57 8.67
C PRO A 147 -0.63 11.50 7.51
N LEU A 148 -1.60 12.16 6.87
CA LEU A 148 -1.35 12.97 5.66
C LEU A 148 -0.24 14.02 5.86
N TYR A 149 -0.18 14.64 7.04
CA TYR A 149 0.85 15.64 7.37
C TYR A 149 2.27 15.06 7.54
N LYS A 150 2.41 13.72 7.55
CA LYS A 150 3.69 12.99 7.64
C LYS A 150 4.16 12.39 6.32
N VAL A 151 3.41 12.58 5.22
CA VAL A 151 3.78 12.01 3.91
C VAL A 151 5.15 12.49 3.45
N GLY A 152 5.48 13.78 3.62
CA GLY A 152 6.80 14.30 3.29
C GLY A 152 7.93 13.59 4.03
N ASP A 153 7.77 13.41 5.35
CA ASP A 153 8.75 12.70 6.20
C ASP A 153 8.90 11.23 5.75
N ALA A 154 7.80 10.58 5.39
CA ALA A 154 7.81 9.19 4.92
C ALA A 154 8.56 9.06 3.58
N LEU A 155 8.34 9.98 2.63
CA LEU A 155 9.01 9.97 1.33
C LEU A 155 10.52 10.19 1.47
N GLU A 156 10.94 11.12 2.33
CA GLU A 156 12.36 11.36 2.63
C GLU A 156 13.00 10.14 3.30
N TRP A 157 12.29 9.50 4.23
CA TRP A 157 12.73 8.28 4.88
C TRP A 157 12.93 7.14 3.87
N VAL A 158 11.95 6.90 3.00
CA VAL A 158 12.03 5.85 1.96
C VAL A 158 13.17 6.13 0.99
N HIS A 159 13.34 7.39 0.58
CA HIS A 159 14.46 7.80 -0.27
C HIS A 159 15.78 7.44 0.40
N LYS A 160 16.01 7.87 1.64
CA LYS A 160 17.27 7.64 2.36
C LYS A 160 17.56 6.16 2.64
N GLU A 161 16.54 5.39 3.02
CA GLU A 161 16.74 4.03 3.55
C GLU A 161 16.67 2.95 2.47
N MET A 162 15.93 3.18 1.38
CA MET A 162 15.68 2.17 0.36
C MET A 162 15.88 2.67 -1.07
N GLU A 163 15.79 3.98 -1.34
CA GLU A 163 15.86 4.55 -2.70
C GLU A 163 14.94 3.85 -3.71
N VAL A 164 13.76 3.41 -3.27
CA VAL A 164 12.80 2.68 -4.11
C VAL A 164 11.97 3.65 -4.92
N TYR A 165 11.90 3.40 -6.24
CA TYR A 165 11.02 4.11 -7.16
C TYR A 165 10.50 3.18 -8.28
N PRO A 166 9.30 3.44 -8.82
CA PRO A 166 8.37 4.47 -8.39
C PRO A 166 7.65 4.11 -7.07
N LEU A 167 7.01 5.11 -6.44
CA LEU A 167 6.18 4.97 -5.23
C LEU A 167 4.72 5.24 -5.54
N TRP A 168 3.81 4.51 -4.88
CA TRP A 168 2.37 4.70 -5.02
C TRP A 168 1.81 5.42 -3.80
N LEU A 169 1.03 6.47 -3.99
CA LEU A 169 0.41 7.22 -2.91
C LEU A 169 -1.11 7.21 -3.07
N CYS A 170 -1.81 6.77 -2.02
CA CYS A 170 -3.27 6.71 -2.00
C CYS A 170 -3.82 7.33 -0.71
N PRO A 171 -4.20 8.62 -0.74
CA PRO A 171 -4.82 9.27 0.41
C PRO A 171 -6.21 8.71 0.66
N HIS A 172 -6.54 8.48 1.93
CA HIS A 172 -7.82 7.92 2.37
C HIS A 172 -8.20 8.45 3.75
N ARG A 173 -9.49 8.38 4.05
CA ARG A 173 -10.03 8.73 5.36
C ARG A 173 -9.95 7.54 6.30
N LEU A 174 -9.37 7.74 7.46
CA LEU A 174 -9.49 6.84 8.61
C LEU A 174 -10.59 7.37 9.51
N PHE A 175 -11.71 6.66 9.58
CA PHE A 175 -12.90 7.11 10.30
C PHE A 175 -12.77 6.91 11.81
N LYS A 176 -13.23 7.91 12.57
CA LYS A 176 -13.48 7.79 14.00
C LYS A 176 -14.77 7.00 14.20
N LEU A 177 -14.63 5.75 14.64
CA LEU A 177 -15.74 4.86 14.89
C LEU A 177 -16.16 4.89 16.37
N PRO A 178 -17.42 4.55 16.71
CA PRO A 178 -17.87 4.43 18.10
C PRO A 178 -17.12 3.37 18.90
N VAL A 179 -16.58 2.35 18.20
CA VAL A 179 -15.75 1.29 18.77
C VAL A 179 -14.39 1.33 18.08
N LYS A 180 -13.33 1.35 18.88
CA LYS A 180 -11.95 1.41 18.40
C LYS A 180 -11.57 0.10 17.71
N THR A 181 -11.08 0.20 16.49
CA THR A 181 -10.53 -0.92 15.70
C THR A 181 -9.01 -0.97 15.79
N MET A 182 -8.37 -2.04 15.30
CA MET A 182 -6.91 -2.21 15.32
C MET A 182 -6.16 -1.03 14.70
N VAL A 183 -6.73 -0.43 13.65
CA VAL A 183 -6.29 0.80 13.01
C VAL A 183 -7.31 1.88 13.36
N TYR A 184 -6.85 3.04 13.84
CA TYR A 184 -7.71 4.11 14.33
C TYR A 184 -7.02 5.47 14.20
N PRO A 185 -7.76 6.58 14.09
CA PRO A 185 -7.18 7.92 14.05
C PRO A 185 -6.36 8.25 15.30
N GLU A 186 -5.41 9.18 15.18
CA GLU A 186 -4.66 9.70 16.31
C GLU A 186 -5.61 10.26 17.39
N PRO A 187 -5.41 9.93 18.69
CA PRO A 187 -6.21 10.51 19.76
C PRO A 187 -6.18 12.05 19.72
N GLY A 188 -7.35 12.68 19.67
CA GLY A 188 -7.50 14.14 19.66
C GLY A 188 -7.18 14.81 18.32
N PHE A 189 -7.05 14.06 17.21
CA PHE A 189 -6.84 14.63 15.88
C PHE A 189 -7.87 15.72 15.51
N GLU A 190 -9.11 15.56 15.98
CA GLU A 190 -10.24 16.47 15.71
C GLU A 190 -10.02 17.89 16.24
N HIS A 191 -9.15 18.06 17.24
CA HIS A 191 -8.82 19.35 17.84
C HIS A 191 -7.66 20.05 17.13
N GLN A 192 -6.98 19.34 16.24
CA GLN A 192 -5.78 19.84 15.56
C GLN A 192 -6.10 20.53 14.24
N HIS A 193 -7.30 20.27 13.68
CA HIS A 193 -7.82 20.90 12.47
C HIS A 193 -6.81 20.91 11.31
N ARG A 194 -6.12 19.79 11.10
CA ARG A 194 -5.11 19.68 10.03
C ARG A 194 -5.78 19.61 8.65
N GLN A 195 -5.02 19.94 7.62
CA GLN A 195 -5.50 19.91 6.24
C GLN A 195 -6.04 18.51 5.89
N GLY A 196 -7.31 18.45 5.50
CA GLY A 196 -8.00 17.21 5.14
C GLY A 196 -8.74 16.52 6.28
N ASP A 197 -8.38 16.76 7.54
CA ASP A 197 -9.04 16.15 8.69
C ASP A 197 -10.40 16.80 8.95
N THR A 198 -11.42 15.95 9.12
CA THR A 198 -12.78 16.36 9.52
C THR A 198 -13.00 16.09 11.01
N SER A 199 -14.17 16.44 11.54
CA SER A 199 -14.52 16.10 12.94
C SER A 199 -14.71 14.60 13.18
N TYR A 200 -14.80 13.79 12.13
CA TYR A 200 -15.15 12.37 12.19
C TYR A 200 -14.17 11.46 11.44
N ALA A 201 -13.17 12.01 10.76
CA ALA A 201 -12.16 11.23 10.04
C ALA A 201 -10.82 11.99 9.94
N GLN A 202 -9.73 11.28 10.19
CA GLN A 202 -8.37 11.77 9.95
C GLN A 202 -7.90 11.32 8.57
N MET A 203 -7.21 12.18 7.85
CA MET A 203 -6.59 11.82 6.58
C MET A 203 -5.29 11.06 6.80
N TYR A 204 -5.23 9.86 6.23
CA TYR A 204 -4.03 9.05 6.11
C TYR A 204 -3.67 8.90 4.63
N THR A 205 -2.45 8.49 4.34
CA THR A 205 -2.00 8.15 2.99
C THR A 205 -1.28 6.83 3.05
N ASP A 206 -1.68 5.94 2.14
CA ASP A 206 -0.92 4.72 1.89
C ASP A 206 0.25 5.05 0.97
N VAL A 207 1.47 4.75 1.41
CA VAL A 207 2.70 4.90 0.62
C VAL A 207 3.22 3.50 0.29
N GLY A 208 2.92 3.06 -0.92
CA GLY A 208 3.32 1.78 -1.48
C GLY A 208 4.75 1.79 -2.02
N VAL A 209 5.58 0.90 -1.47
CA VAL A 209 7.00 0.72 -1.76
C VAL A 209 7.20 -0.66 -2.38
N TYR A 210 7.17 -0.73 -3.72
CA TYR A 210 7.16 -2.01 -4.47
C TYR A 210 8.26 -2.09 -5.52
N TYR A 211 9.52 -2.31 -5.14
CA TYR A 211 10.58 -2.50 -6.12
C TYR A 211 11.86 -3.06 -5.49
N SER A 212 12.85 -3.31 -6.35
CA SER A 212 14.23 -3.51 -5.92
C SER A 212 14.79 -2.17 -5.42
N PRO A 213 15.34 -2.13 -4.19
CA PRO A 213 16.01 -0.96 -3.63
C PRO A 213 17.16 -0.44 -4.49
N GLY A 214 17.44 0.87 -4.41
CA GLY A 214 18.53 1.52 -5.14
C GLY A 214 19.89 0.84 -4.94
N PRO A 215 20.31 0.52 -3.70
CA PRO A 215 21.54 -0.22 -3.44
C PRO A 215 21.61 -1.56 -4.18
N VAL A 216 20.51 -2.33 -4.19
CA VAL A 216 20.43 -3.60 -4.91
C VAL A 216 20.64 -3.39 -6.42
N LEU A 217 20.00 -2.38 -7.00
CA LEU A 217 20.13 -2.08 -8.43
C LEU A 217 21.55 -1.64 -8.83
N ARG A 218 22.31 -1.10 -7.88
CA ARG A 218 23.73 -0.74 -8.05
C ARG A 218 24.69 -1.89 -7.73
N GLY A 219 24.20 -3.04 -7.29
CA GLY A 219 25.01 -4.18 -6.88
C GLY A 219 25.68 -4.02 -5.50
N GLU A 220 25.15 -3.11 -4.68
CA GLU A 220 25.58 -2.88 -3.30
C GLU A 220 24.91 -3.87 -2.34
N VAL A 221 25.49 -4.02 -1.14
CA VAL A 221 24.91 -4.85 -0.08
C VAL A 221 23.66 -4.17 0.47
N PHE A 222 22.56 -4.92 0.56
CA PHE A 222 21.31 -4.47 1.14
C PHE A 222 20.72 -5.56 2.06
N ASP A 223 20.34 -5.17 3.27
CA ASP A 223 19.62 -6.04 4.20
C ASP A 223 18.14 -5.64 4.22
N GLY A 224 17.33 -6.35 3.43
CA GLY A 224 15.90 -6.07 3.34
C GLY A 224 15.13 -6.35 4.63
N ALA A 225 15.56 -7.34 5.43
CA ALA A 225 14.90 -7.61 6.71
C ALA A 225 15.14 -6.46 7.69
N ASP A 226 16.38 -5.97 7.76
CA ASP A 226 16.68 -4.82 8.62
C ASP A 226 16.02 -3.53 8.13
N ALA A 227 16.00 -3.28 6.82
CA ALA A 227 15.31 -2.12 6.26
C ALA A 227 13.81 -2.13 6.60
N VAL A 228 13.14 -3.29 6.51
CA VAL A 228 11.73 -3.44 6.90
C VAL A 228 11.55 -3.23 8.41
N ARG A 229 12.43 -3.78 9.26
CA ARG A 229 12.37 -3.52 10.72
C ARG A 229 12.46 -2.03 11.04
N ARG A 230 13.38 -1.30 10.40
CA ARG A 230 13.53 0.15 10.58
C ARG A 230 12.29 0.91 10.09
N MET A 231 11.67 0.46 9.00
CA MET A 231 10.40 1.02 8.49
C MET A 231 9.27 0.83 9.50
N GLU A 232 9.12 -0.38 10.05
CA GLU A 232 8.08 -0.70 11.02
C GLU A 232 8.26 0.08 12.33
N ASP A 233 9.50 0.24 12.81
CA ASP A 233 9.82 1.08 13.97
C ASP A 233 9.48 2.55 13.70
N TRP A 234 9.81 3.07 12.51
CA TRP A 234 9.45 4.43 12.11
C TRP A 234 7.93 4.63 12.09
N LEU A 235 7.16 3.64 11.60
CA LEU A 235 5.70 3.69 11.62
C LEU A 235 5.15 3.76 13.05
N VAL A 236 5.66 2.93 13.97
CA VAL A 236 5.25 2.97 15.38
C VAL A 236 5.52 4.34 16.01
N GLU A 237 6.68 4.94 15.72
CA GLU A 237 7.07 6.25 16.23
C GLU A 237 6.24 7.40 15.64
N ASN A 238 5.75 7.25 14.41
CA ASN A 238 5.03 8.29 13.68
C ASN A 238 3.51 8.04 13.57
N ARG A 239 2.95 7.19 14.44
CA ARG A 239 1.50 6.88 14.48
C ARG A 239 0.97 6.34 13.14
N GLY A 240 1.83 5.65 12.41
CA GLY A 240 1.50 4.96 11.18
C GLY A 240 1.20 3.48 11.40
N PHE A 241 0.72 2.84 10.34
CA PHE A 241 0.37 1.42 10.33
C PHE A 241 0.93 0.74 9.10
N GLN A 242 1.28 -0.53 9.24
CA GLN A 242 1.66 -1.40 8.13
C GLN A 242 0.43 -2.25 7.72
N PRO A 243 -0.01 -2.22 6.46
CA PRO A 243 -1.04 -3.13 5.97
C PRO A 243 -0.62 -4.59 6.10
N GLN A 244 -1.46 -5.39 6.75
CA GLN A 244 -1.15 -6.77 7.16
C GLN A 244 -1.26 -7.82 6.04
N TYR A 245 -1.20 -7.39 4.77
CA TYR A 245 -0.98 -8.31 3.64
C TYR A 245 0.51 -8.58 3.43
N ALA A 246 1.37 -7.63 3.83
CA ALA A 246 2.81 -7.74 3.78
C ALA A 246 3.36 -8.53 4.98
N VAL A 247 4.60 -8.99 4.85
CA VAL A 247 5.29 -9.71 5.92
C VAL A 247 5.81 -8.70 6.95
N SER A 248 5.57 -8.98 8.23
CA SER A 248 6.10 -8.19 9.34
C SER A 248 7.38 -8.82 9.93
N GLU A 249 8.36 -7.97 10.24
CA GLU A 249 9.61 -8.33 10.92
C GLU A 249 9.57 -7.99 12.43
N LEU A 250 8.49 -7.37 12.90
CA LEU A 250 8.30 -7.04 14.30
C LEU A 250 8.19 -8.30 15.19
N ASN A 251 8.63 -8.15 16.43
CA ASN A 251 8.18 -9.02 17.50
C ASN A 251 6.75 -8.64 17.94
N GLU A 252 6.07 -9.58 18.60
CA GLU A 252 4.66 -9.42 19.00
C GLU A 252 4.40 -8.15 19.82
N LYS A 253 5.31 -7.85 20.77
CA LYS A 253 5.18 -6.67 21.62
C LYS A 253 5.21 -5.37 20.80
N LYS A 254 6.12 -5.24 19.84
CA LYS A 254 6.17 -4.06 18.95
C LYS A 254 4.99 -4.04 17.98
N PHE A 255 4.55 -5.20 17.50
CA PHE A 255 3.37 -5.31 16.66
C PHE A 255 2.13 -4.71 17.33
N TRP A 256 1.86 -5.08 18.58
CA TRP A 256 0.75 -4.53 19.37
C TRP A 256 1.01 -3.11 19.90
N ARG A 257 2.16 -2.50 19.63
CA ARG A 257 2.34 -1.05 19.77
C ARG A 257 1.89 -0.29 18.53
N MET A 258 1.94 -0.92 17.36
CA MET A 258 1.42 -0.36 16.11
C MET A 258 -0.11 -0.44 16.07
N PHE A 259 -0.68 -1.57 16.49
CA PHE A 259 -2.12 -1.84 16.43
C PHE A 259 -2.77 -1.89 17.82
N ASP A 260 -4.06 -1.56 17.90
CA ASP A 260 -4.86 -1.78 19.10
C ASP A 260 -5.43 -3.20 19.14
N ALA A 261 -5.06 -3.98 20.16
CA ALA A 261 -5.47 -5.38 20.28
C ALA A 261 -6.84 -5.57 20.97
N ASP A 262 -7.41 -4.55 21.62
CA ASP A 262 -8.45 -4.75 22.64
C ASP A 262 -9.72 -5.38 22.06
N LEU A 263 -10.25 -4.77 20.99
CA LEU A 263 -11.43 -5.29 20.30
C LEU A 263 -11.16 -6.65 19.66
N TYR A 264 -9.95 -6.82 19.11
CA TYR A 264 -9.52 -8.05 18.46
C TYR A 264 -9.51 -9.22 19.44
N GLU A 265 -8.87 -9.05 20.60
CA GLU A 265 -8.79 -10.06 21.65
C GLU A 265 -10.15 -10.31 22.30
N HIS A 266 -10.97 -9.27 22.49
CA HIS A 266 -12.35 -9.45 22.95
C HIS A 266 -13.14 -10.36 22.00
N CYS A 267 -13.06 -10.11 20.69
CA CYS A 267 -13.70 -10.96 19.69
C CYS A 267 -13.14 -12.39 19.72
N ARG A 268 -11.81 -12.57 19.84
CA ARG A 268 -11.21 -13.91 19.89
C ARG A 268 -11.72 -14.71 21.08
N LYS A 269 -11.78 -14.10 22.27
CA LYS A 269 -12.28 -14.75 23.49
C LYS A 269 -13.77 -15.08 23.36
N LYS A 270 -14.59 -14.11 22.92
CA LYS A 270 -16.05 -14.27 22.77
C LYS A 270 -16.45 -15.41 21.81
N TYR A 271 -15.67 -15.61 20.75
CA TYR A 271 -15.96 -16.63 19.73
C TYR A 271 -15.06 -17.87 19.84
N GLU A 272 -14.41 -18.09 20.99
CA GLU A 272 -13.58 -19.28 21.25
C GLU A 272 -12.48 -19.51 20.20
N ALA A 273 -11.95 -18.42 19.65
CA ALA A 273 -10.92 -18.45 18.62
C ALA A 273 -9.50 -18.61 19.19
N VAL A 274 -9.31 -18.31 20.48
CA VAL A 274 -8.02 -18.47 21.18
C VAL A 274 -7.66 -19.96 21.20
N GLY A 275 -6.43 -20.31 20.78
CA GLY A 275 -6.00 -21.71 20.63
C GLY A 275 -6.58 -22.45 19.41
N THR A 276 -7.69 -21.99 18.84
CA THR A 276 -8.30 -22.58 17.63
C THR A 276 -7.73 -21.98 16.35
N PHE A 277 -7.60 -20.65 16.31
CA PHE A 277 -7.12 -19.92 15.14
C PHE A 277 -5.90 -19.07 15.51
N MET A 278 -4.85 -19.22 14.71
CA MET A 278 -3.65 -18.39 14.80
C MET A 278 -3.97 -16.90 14.87
N SER A 279 -3.33 -16.18 15.80
CA SER A 279 -3.43 -14.72 15.89
C SER A 279 -2.99 -14.01 14.60
N VAL A 280 -3.44 -12.76 14.41
CA VAL A 280 -3.08 -11.95 13.23
C VAL A 280 -1.58 -11.67 13.19
N TYR A 281 -0.96 -11.41 14.34
CA TYR A 281 0.50 -11.26 14.44
C TYR A 281 1.20 -12.50 13.88
N TYR A 282 0.81 -13.69 14.38
CA TYR A 282 1.40 -14.93 13.92
C TYR A 282 1.10 -15.17 12.45
N LYS A 283 -0.02 -14.74 11.87
CA LYS A 283 -0.28 -14.84 10.42
C LYS A 283 0.66 -13.96 9.58
N SER A 284 0.99 -12.77 10.04
CA SER A 284 1.80 -11.80 9.29
C SER A 284 3.31 -11.91 9.52
N LYS A 285 3.76 -12.50 10.64
CA LYS A 285 5.19 -12.64 10.97
C LYS A 285 5.97 -13.44 9.92
N LYS A 286 7.20 -12.99 9.62
CA LYS A 286 8.17 -13.72 8.77
C LYS A 286 8.57 -15.07 9.36
N GLY A 287 8.74 -16.06 8.48
CA GLY A 287 9.29 -17.39 8.80
C GLY A 287 8.28 -18.53 8.73
N ARG A 288 8.80 -19.76 8.60
CA ARG A 288 7.99 -20.99 8.76
C ARG A 288 7.61 -21.12 10.22
N LYS A 289 6.31 -21.13 10.49
CA LYS A 289 5.78 -21.29 11.84
C LYS A 289 5.70 -22.77 12.13
N THR A 290 6.29 -23.21 13.22
CA THR A 290 6.02 -24.56 13.71
C THR A 290 4.68 -24.55 14.44
N GLU A 291 3.90 -25.63 14.35
CA GLU A 291 2.64 -25.76 15.09
C GLU A 291 2.87 -25.57 16.60
N LYS A 292 4.02 -26.01 17.09
CA LYS A 292 4.45 -25.89 18.49
C LYS A 292 4.58 -24.43 18.95
N GLU A 293 5.27 -23.59 18.20
CA GLU A 293 5.43 -22.16 18.55
C GLU A 293 4.08 -21.42 18.61
N VAL A 294 3.17 -21.78 17.70
CA VAL A 294 1.82 -21.20 17.66
C VAL A 294 1.00 -21.68 18.86
N GLN A 295 1.04 -22.98 19.16
CA GLN A 295 0.33 -23.55 20.30
C GLN A 295 0.85 -23.01 21.64
N GLU A 296 2.16 -22.92 21.84
CA GLU A 296 2.76 -22.40 23.08
C GLU A 296 2.35 -20.93 23.34
N ALA A 297 2.35 -20.10 22.31
CA ALA A 297 1.95 -18.71 22.43
C ALA A 297 0.44 -18.53 22.71
N GLU A 298 -0.41 -19.33 22.06
CA GLU A 298 -1.85 -19.33 22.29
C GLU A 298 -2.20 -19.87 23.68
N GLN A 299 -1.46 -20.87 24.19
CA GLN A 299 -1.60 -21.37 25.56
C GLN A 299 -1.19 -20.31 26.59
N ALA A 300 -0.10 -19.57 26.34
CA ALA A 300 0.30 -18.46 27.21
C ALA A 300 -0.78 -17.35 27.29
N HIS A 301 -1.50 -17.09 26.19
CA HIS A 301 -2.65 -16.17 26.18
C HIS A 301 -3.84 -16.71 26.98
N LEU A 302 -4.12 -18.01 26.91
CA LEU A 302 -5.16 -18.66 27.72
C LEU A 302 -4.80 -18.59 29.22
N GLU A 303 -3.58 -18.95 29.59
CA GLU A 303 -3.12 -18.92 30.99
C GLU A 303 -3.18 -17.52 31.59
N THR A 304 -2.80 -16.49 30.83
CA THR A 304 -2.91 -15.09 31.26
C THR A 304 -4.37 -14.67 31.43
N ALA A 305 -5.26 -15.05 30.51
CA ALA A 305 -6.69 -14.75 30.61
C ALA A 305 -7.38 -15.46 31.78
N TYR A 306 -6.95 -16.68 32.14
CA TYR A 306 -7.42 -17.39 33.33
C TYR A 306 -6.91 -16.77 34.64
N ALA A 307 -5.69 -16.22 34.64
CA ALA A 307 -5.14 -15.54 35.81
C ALA A 307 -5.80 -14.18 36.10
N GLU A 308 -6.28 -13.47 35.07
CA GLU A 308 -7.01 -12.19 35.23
C GLU A 308 -8.49 -12.36 35.59
N ALA A 309 -9.05 -13.56 35.40
CA ALA A 309 -10.46 -13.88 35.68
C ALA A 309 -10.71 -14.49 37.07
N ASN A 310 -9.65 -14.73 37.85
CA ASN A 310 -9.68 -15.22 39.24
C ASN A 310 -9.16 -14.17 40.22
#